data_AF-A0A1B6KNU1-F1
#
_entry.id   AF-A0A1B6KNU1-F1
#
_cell.length_a   1.000
_cell.length_b   1.000
_cell.length_c   1.000
_cell.angle_alpha   90.00
_cell.angle_beta   90.00
_cell.angle_gamma   90.00
#
_symmetry.space_group_name_H-M   'P 1'
#
loop_
_entity.id
_entity.type
_entity.pdbx_description
1 polymer ?
#
loop_
_entity_poly.entity_id
_entity_poly.type
_entity_poly.pdbx_seq_one_letter_code
_entity_poly.pdbx_strand_id
1 'polypeptide(L)'
;KFCFSVYDMMGDGYIKREHMFQALKNSLRGNPHDEDPEELIKDMIDIILKKMDHDRDGRLSFEDYRKSVWENPNLLEVLGYCLPSRPSVYVFMNTFTERITTMHAQNMMRHKKHNQHSDST
;
A
#
# COMPACT_ATOMS: atom_id res chain seq x y z
N LYS A 1 -9.66 3.71 5.42
CA LYS A 1 -10.76 2.73 5.59
C LYS A 1 -10.73 1.64 4.53
N PHE A 2 -10.68 1.97 3.23
CA PHE A 2 -10.63 0.98 2.15
C PHE A 2 -9.50 -0.08 2.30
N CYS A 3 -8.24 0.33 2.45
CA CYS A 3 -7.12 -0.61 2.57
C CYS A 3 -7.29 -1.58 3.76
N PHE A 4 -7.75 -1.08 4.91
CA PHE A 4 -8.06 -1.91 6.08
C PHE A 4 -9.07 -3.02 5.74
N SER A 5 -10.19 -2.68 5.08
CA SER A 5 -11.20 -3.68 4.69
C SER A 5 -10.71 -4.68 3.64
N VAL A 6 -9.68 -4.35 2.85
CA VAL A 6 -9.05 -5.31 1.94
C VAL A 6 -8.24 -6.35 2.72
N TYR A 7 -7.61 -5.95 3.82
CA TYR A 7 -6.82 -6.85 4.67
C TYR A 7 -7.65 -7.63 5.68
N ASP A 8 -8.78 -7.08 6.14
CA ASP A 8 -9.76 -7.78 6.97
C ASP A 8 -10.61 -8.75 6.11
N MET A 9 -10.03 -9.90 5.77
CA MET A 9 -10.64 -10.88 4.86
C MET A 9 -11.96 -11.47 5.40
N MET A 10 -12.14 -11.49 6.73
CA MET A 10 -13.34 -12.04 7.38
C MET A 10 -14.37 -10.96 7.73
N GLY A 11 -14.00 -9.67 7.65
CA GLY A 11 -14.89 -8.55 7.92
C GLY A 11 -15.31 -8.42 9.38
N ASP A 12 -14.54 -9.01 10.30
CA ASP A 12 -14.86 -9.00 11.74
C ASP A 12 -14.28 -7.80 12.48
N GLY A 13 -13.65 -6.87 11.74
CA GLY A 13 -13.09 -5.63 12.26
C GLY A 13 -11.66 -5.75 12.74
N TYR A 14 -10.99 -6.89 12.47
CA TYR A 14 -9.62 -7.14 12.90
C TYR A 14 -8.75 -7.75 11.79
N ILE A 15 -7.55 -7.20 11.62
CA ILE A 15 -6.50 -7.85 10.83
C ILE A 15 -5.70 -8.74 11.77
N LYS A 16 -5.96 -10.04 11.73
CA LYS A 16 -5.30 -11.05 12.54
C LYS A 16 -4.04 -11.57 11.83
N ARG A 17 -3.17 -12.29 12.56
CA ARG A 17 -1.91 -12.83 12.01
C ARG A 17 -2.14 -13.69 10.76
N GLU A 18 -3.19 -14.51 10.74
CA GLU A 18 -3.56 -15.33 9.59
C GLU A 18 -3.93 -14.49 8.36
N HIS A 19 -4.61 -13.35 8.55
CA HIS A 19 -4.93 -12.42 7.47
C HIS A 19 -3.65 -11.76 6.92
N MET A 20 -2.74 -11.34 7.81
CA MET A 20 -1.45 -10.76 7.43
C MET A 20 -0.58 -11.75 6.66
N PHE A 21 -0.51 -13.00 7.13
CA PHE A 21 0.25 -14.07 6.49
C PHE A 21 -0.25 -14.32 5.07
N GLN A 22 -1.57 -14.43 4.90
CA GLN A 22 -2.16 -14.67 3.58
C GLN A 22 -1.94 -13.48 2.63
N ALA A 23 -2.04 -12.24 3.12
CA ALA A 23 -1.79 -11.04 2.33
C ALA A 23 -0.31 -10.94 1.88
N LEU A 24 0.63 -11.18 2.79
CA LEU A 24 2.06 -11.13 2.51
C LEU A 24 2.51 -12.28 1.61
N LYS A 25 2.00 -13.50 1.81
CA LYS A 25 2.28 -14.65 0.94
C LYS A 25 1.85 -14.42 -0.51
N ASN A 26 0.74 -13.71 -0.71
CA ASN A 26 0.27 -13.35 -2.06
C ASN A 26 1.10 -12.21 -2.70
N SER A 27 1.68 -11.35 -1.87
CA SER A 27 2.43 -10.16 -2.31
C SER A 27 3.91 -10.46 -2.56
N LEU A 28 4.49 -11.37 -1.78
CA LEU A 28 5.87 -11.82 -1.89
C LEU A 28 5.92 -13.08 -2.76
N ARG A 29 5.91 -12.90 -4.09
CA ARG A 29 6.29 -13.99 -5.00
C ARG A 29 7.81 -14.16 -4.93
N GLY A 30 8.26 -14.98 -3.98
CA GLY A 30 9.68 -15.29 -3.77
C GLY A 30 10.31 -16.04 -4.94
N ASN A 31 11.63 -15.98 -5.02
CA ASN A 31 12.42 -16.82 -5.91
C ASN A 31 12.40 -18.25 -5.32
N PRO A 32 12.13 -19.32 -6.09
CA PRO A 32 12.04 -20.69 -5.55
C PRO A 32 13.32 -21.23 -4.89
N HIS A 33 14.41 -20.45 -4.89
CA HIS A 33 15.70 -20.79 -4.31
C HIS A 33 15.99 -20.15 -2.94
N ASP A 34 15.12 -19.27 -2.45
CA ASP A 34 15.32 -18.63 -1.14
C ASP A 34 14.93 -19.58 0.02
N GLU A 35 15.72 -19.54 1.10
CA GLU A 35 15.43 -20.27 2.34
C GLU A 35 14.11 -19.78 2.95
N ASP A 36 13.23 -20.75 3.24
CA ASP A 36 11.87 -20.66 3.78
C ASP A 36 11.17 -19.28 3.79
N PRO A 37 10.44 -18.93 2.71
CA PRO A 37 9.65 -17.69 2.61
C PRO A 37 8.62 -17.53 3.74
N GLU A 38 8.20 -18.61 4.40
CA GLU A 38 7.18 -18.54 5.46
C GLU A 38 7.76 -17.99 6.77
N GLU A 39 9.02 -18.33 7.11
CA GLU A 39 9.70 -17.75 8.28
C GLU A 39 9.92 -16.24 8.11
N LEU A 40 10.33 -15.80 6.91
CA LEU A 40 10.45 -14.37 6.61
C LEU A 40 9.12 -13.63 6.78
N ILE A 41 8.01 -14.24 6.35
CA ILE A 41 6.67 -13.65 6.53
C ILE A 41 6.31 -13.56 8.01
N LYS A 42 6.63 -14.57 8.83
CA LYS A 42 6.38 -14.54 10.28
C LYS A 42 7.15 -13.41 10.95
N ASP A 43 8.42 -13.24 10.61
CA ASP A 43 9.24 -12.13 11.11
C ASP A 43 8.67 -10.76 10.70
N MET A 44 8.21 -10.63 9.45
CA MET A 44 7.53 -9.41 9.00
C MET A 44 6.25 -9.12 9.78
N ILE A 45 5.44 -10.14 10.07
CA ILE A 45 4.22 -10.00 10.88
C ILE A 45 4.57 -9.52 12.28
N ASP A 46 5.62 -10.06 12.91
CA ASP A 46 6.07 -9.63 14.23
C ASP A 46 6.53 -8.17 14.24
N ILE A 47 7.23 -7.74 13.19
CA ILE A 47 7.63 -6.33 13.03
C ILE A 47 6.40 -5.42 12.86
N ILE A 48 5.42 -5.85 12.05
CA ILE A 48 4.19 -5.08 11.80
C ILE A 48 3.39 -4.92 13.09
N LEU A 49 3.15 -6.02 13.82
CA LEU A 49 2.45 -5.97 15.10
C LEU A 49 3.21 -5.10 16.09
N LYS A 50 4.52 -5.28 16.25
CA LYS A 50 5.34 -4.43 17.13
C LYS A 50 5.22 -2.94 16.79
N LYS A 51 5.02 -2.60 15.52
CA LYS A 51 4.92 -1.21 15.05
C LYS A 51 3.50 -0.64 15.14
N MET A 52 2.48 -1.47 14.92
CA MET A 52 1.11 -0.99 14.67
C MET A 52 0.10 -1.42 15.74
N ASP A 53 0.34 -2.52 16.45
CA ASP A 53 -0.52 -3.03 17.53
C ASP A 53 -0.27 -2.22 18.81
N HIS A 54 -1.10 -1.21 19.07
CA HIS A 54 -0.89 -0.30 20.19
C HIS A 54 -1.41 -0.87 21.51
N ASP A 55 -2.45 -1.69 21.48
CA ASP A 55 -3.03 -2.30 22.69
C ASP A 55 -2.44 -3.69 23.01
N ARG A 56 -1.63 -4.25 22.11
CA ARG A 56 -0.87 -5.50 22.24
C ARG A 56 -1.76 -6.73 22.38
N ASP A 57 -2.89 -6.74 21.69
CA ASP A 57 -3.79 -7.88 21.67
C ASP A 57 -3.46 -8.93 20.59
N GLY A 58 -2.41 -8.68 19.78
CA GLY A 58 -1.88 -9.59 18.77
C GLY A 58 -2.59 -9.52 17.42
N ARG A 59 -3.47 -8.53 17.22
CA ARG A 59 -4.19 -8.24 15.98
C ARG A 59 -4.25 -6.72 15.81
N LEU A 60 -4.68 -6.25 14.64
CA LEU A 60 -4.86 -4.81 14.39
C LEU A 60 -6.34 -4.48 14.32
N SER A 61 -6.81 -3.66 15.26
CA SER A 61 -8.10 -3.00 15.11
C SER A 61 -8.03 -1.91 14.04
N PHE A 62 -9.19 -1.40 13.62
CA PHE A 62 -9.22 -0.24 12.72
C PHE A 62 -8.55 1.00 13.34
N GLU A 63 -8.64 1.16 14.66
CA GLU A 63 -8.02 2.30 15.36
C GLU A 63 -6.50 2.21 15.31
N ASP A 64 -5.95 1.03 15.58
CA ASP A 64 -4.51 0.77 15.52
C ASP A 64 -3.93 1.09 14.15
N TYR A 65 -4.59 0.53 13.14
CA TYR A 65 -4.23 0.74 11.75
C TYR A 65 -4.35 2.22 11.37
N ARG A 66 -5.46 2.88 11.70
CA ARG A 66 -5.70 4.29 11.38
C ARG A 66 -4.63 5.19 11.99
N LYS A 67 -4.34 5.00 13.28
CA LYS A 67 -3.37 5.80 14.02
C LYS A 67 -1.97 5.61 13.46
N SER A 68 -1.55 4.36 13.24
CA SER A 68 -0.26 4.02 12.65
C SER A 68 -0.07 4.62 11.26
N VAL A 69 -1.09 4.53 10.39
CA VAL A 69 -1.05 5.09 9.03
C VAL A 69 -1.04 6.63 9.06
N TRP A 70 -1.73 7.24 10.03
CA TRP A 70 -1.70 8.69 10.19
C TRP A 70 -0.31 9.21 10.57
N GLU A 71 0.38 8.50 11.46
CA GLU A 71 1.75 8.82 11.87
C GLU A 71 2.77 8.52 10.76
N ASN A 72 2.57 7.42 10.02
CA ASN A 72 3.43 7.04 8.91
C ASN A 72 2.58 6.53 7.71
N PRO A 73 2.33 7.39 6.72
CA PRO A 73 1.55 7.04 5.53
C PRO A 73 2.08 5.83 4.73
N ASN A 74 3.37 5.49 4.86
CA ASN A 74 3.94 4.31 4.20
C ASN A 74 3.37 2.99 4.72
N LEU A 75 2.73 2.98 5.90
CA LEU A 75 2.08 1.79 6.46
C LEU A 75 0.73 1.48 5.81
N LEU A 76 0.22 2.35 4.92
CA LEU A 76 -1.06 2.15 4.26
C LEU A 76 -1.10 0.85 3.44
N GLU A 77 0.00 0.49 2.79
CA GLU A 77 0.10 -0.71 1.95
C GLU A 77 1.11 -1.74 2.51
N VAL A 78 1.28 -1.77 3.84
CA VAL A 78 2.33 -2.58 4.51
C VAL A 78 2.21 -4.09 4.29
N LEU A 79 0.99 -4.60 4.03
CA LEU A 79 0.71 -6.01 3.78
C LEU A 79 0.67 -6.36 2.28
N GLY A 80 0.98 -5.40 1.40
CA GLY A 80 0.95 -5.55 -0.04
C GLY A 80 0.11 -4.48 -0.74
N TYR A 81 0.33 -4.31 -2.04
CA TYR A 81 -0.37 -3.32 -2.85
C TYR A 81 -1.87 -3.63 -2.94
N CYS A 82 -2.70 -2.64 -2.60
CA CYS A 82 -4.15 -2.69 -2.73
C CYS A 82 -4.72 -1.46 -3.46
N LEU A 83 -3.87 -0.49 -3.79
CA LEU A 83 -4.21 0.68 -4.58
C LEU A 83 -3.60 0.59 -5.98
N PRO A 84 -4.27 1.18 -7.00
CA PRO A 84 -3.71 1.25 -8.33
C PRO A 84 -2.43 2.10 -8.34
N SER A 85 -1.46 1.68 -9.13
CA SER A 85 -0.24 2.46 -9.36
C SER A 85 -0.59 3.85 -9.92
N ARG A 86 0.25 4.86 -9.62
CA ARG A 86 0.05 6.22 -10.13
C ARG A 86 -0.05 6.29 -11.67
N PRO A 87 0.75 5.54 -12.45
CA PRO A 87 0.57 5.45 -13.90
C PRO A 87 -0.81 4.91 -14.30
N SER A 88 -1.29 3.84 -13.64
CA SER A 88 -2.61 3.27 -13.92
C SER A 88 -3.73 4.28 -13.65
N VAL A 89 -3.65 5.02 -12.54
CA VAL A 89 -4.59 6.11 -12.22
C VAL A 89 -4.55 7.19 -13.30
N TYR A 90 -3.35 7.60 -13.73
CA TYR A 90 -3.19 8.62 -14.77
C TYR A 90 -3.82 8.20 -16.10
N VAL A 91 -3.52 6.99 -16.59
CA VAL A 91 -4.06 6.47 -17.84
C VAL A 91 -5.59 6.36 -17.78
N PHE A 92 -6.13 5.88 -16.67
CA PHE A 92 -7.58 5.79 -16.47
C PHE A 92 -8.23 7.18 -16.53
N MET A 93 -7.73 8.14 -15.74
CA MET A 93 -8.29 9.49 -15.69
C MET A 93 -8.17 10.19 -17.04
N ASN A 94 -7.04 10.06 -17.74
CA ASN A 94 -6.86 10.67 -19.07
C ASN A 94 -7.77 10.07 -20.15
N THR A 95 -8.12 8.79 -20.03
CA THR A 95 -8.97 8.10 -21.02
C THR A 95 -10.45 8.44 -20.82
N PHE A 96 -10.92 8.51 -19.57
CA PHE A 96 -12.35 8.55 -19.26
C PHE A 96 -12.85 9.84 -18.60
N THR A 97 -11.96 10.78 -18.27
CA THR A 97 -12.36 12.05 -17.63
C THR A 97 -11.83 13.26 -18.40
N GLU A 98 -12.72 14.20 -18.73
CA GLU A 98 -12.36 15.44 -19.45
C GLU A 98 -11.56 16.43 -18.59
N ARG A 99 -11.58 16.26 -17.25
CA ARG A 99 -10.85 17.10 -16.29
C ARG A 99 -9.87 16.25 -15.50
N ILE A 100 -8.59 16.31 -15.88
CA ILE A 100 -7.53 15.69 -15.09
C ILE A 100 -7.22 16.59 -13.89
N THR A 101 -7.89 16.33 -12.76
CA THR A 101 -7.79 17.15 -11.54
C THR A 101 -6.72 16.68 -10.56
N THR A 102 -6.02 15.57 -10.84
CA THR A 102 -5.04 15.05 -9.87
C THR A 102 -3.80 15.95 -9.85
N MET A 103 -3.38 16.39 -8.65
CA MET A 103 -2.13 17.14 -8.44
C MET A 103 -0.92 16.48 -9.13
N HIS A 104 -0.91 15.15 -9.23
CA HIS A 104 0.15 14.41 -9.90
C HIS A 104 0.17 14.65 -11.42
N ALA A 105 -0.99 14.64 -12.08
CA ALA A 105 -1.06 14.94 -13.51
C ALA A 105 -0.64 16.37 -13.80
N GLN A 106 -1.05 17.33 -12.95
CA GLN A 106 -0.59 18.73 -13.05
C GLN A 106 0.94 18.82 -12.93
N ASN A 107 1.55 18.10 -11.99
CA ASN A 107 3.01 18.05 -11.82
C ASN A 107 3.72 17.37 -13.01
N MET A 108 3.17 16.28 -13.56
CA MET A 108 3.73 15.63 -14.76
C MET A 108 3.64 16.50 -16.03
N MET A 109 2.52 17.21 -16.21
CA MET A 109 2.38 18.20 -17.29
C MET A 109 3.34 19.37 -17.13
N ARG A 110 3.60 19.80 -15.89
CA ARG A 110 4.59 20.85 -15.57
C ARG A 110 6.01 20.45 -15.97
N HIS A 111 6.41 19.21 -15.68
CA HIS A 111 7.72 18.69 -16.09
C HIS A 111 7.84 18.52 -17.60
N LYS A 112 6.77 18.12 -18.31
CA LYS A 112 6.77 18.10 -19.79
C LYS A 112 6.94 19.49 -20.40
N LYS A 113 6.35 20.54 -19.82
CA LYS A 113 6.55 21.93 -20.30
C LYS A 113 7.99 22.42 -20.11
N HIS A 114 8.64 22.05 -19.02
CA HIS A 114 10.01 22.49 -18.74
C HIS A 114 11.05 21.83 -19.66
N ASN A 115 10.81 20.57 -20.07
CA ASN A 115 11.69 19.83 -20.97
C ASN A 115 11.51 20.18 -22.45
N GLN A 116 10.45 20.93 -22.82
CA GLN A 116 10.24 21.42 -24.18
C GLN A 116 10.88 22.79 -24.44
N HIS A 117 11.31 23.51 -23.40
CA HIS A 117 12.02 24.80 -23.55
C HIS A 117 13.55 24.66 -23.58
N SER A 118 14.10 23.50 -23.19
CA SER A 118 15.54 23.22 -23.23
C SER A 118 16.06 22.75 -24.59
N ASP A 119 15.17 22.35 -25.51
CA ASP A 119 15.53 21.89 -26.87
C ASP A 119 15.41 23.00 -27.93
N SER A 120 15.28 24.27 -27.53
CA SER A 120 15.13 25.42 -28.45
C SER A 120 16.12 26.56 -28.18
N THR A 121 17.27 26.28 -27.56
CA THR A 121 18.40 27.22 -27.49
C THR A 121 19.68 26.60 -27.99
#